data_AF-A0A8H8IUT1-F1
#
_entry.id   AF-A0A8H8IUT1-F1
#
_cell.length_a   1.000
_cell.length_b   1.000
_cell.length_c   1.000
_cell.angle_alpha   90.00
_cell.angle_beta   90.00
_cell.angle_gamma   90.00
#
_symmetry.space_group_name_H-M   'P 1'
#
loop_
_entity.id
_entity.type
_entity.pdbx_description
1 polymer ?
#
loop_
_entity_poly.entity_id
_entity_poly.type
_entity_poly.pdbx_seq_one_letter_code
_entity_poly.pdbx_strand_id
1 'polypeptide(L)'
;MPGLKLDKKRLTYLHCANLDGSDKRVPLTIGKSKKPRCFGDRSVREHGFYYFWNEKAWMVHSIWKIFLSELNEDMRRQNRHILLLCDNAPSHKHDNSDYSNIRIESMMPNVTAWLQPMDGGIIASWKAQYRRRFIRRALDRNGQGVQAEAMYNITQLEAMRLALSAWDAVTPQTIQNCWRHVGLVPSAPAFSHPPPPVLSEPANYFEDMYGYEVSLSEEDAAALAQFDVPFETEGVWTDLEIANLYM
;
A
#
# COMPACT_ATOMS: atom_id res chain seq x y z
N MET A 1 1.17 -35.40 -10.77
CA MET A 1 1.66 -35.05 -9.41
C MET A 1 0.45 -34.80 -8.52
N PRO A 2 0.35 -35.40 -7.33
CA PRO A 2 -0.74 -35.09 -6.40
C PRO A 2 -0.66 -33.63 -5.95
N GLY A 3 -1.80 -32.95 -5.85
CA GLY A 3 -1.86 -31.56 -5.41
C GLY A 3 -1.44 -31.41 -3.94
N LEU A 4 -0.42 -30.59 -3.69
CA LEU A 4 0.00 -30.27 -2.32
C LEU A 4 -1.10 -29.44 -1.64
N LYS A 5 -1.68 -29.95 -0.55
CA LYS A 5 -2.65 -29.19 0.26
C LYS A 5 -1.91 -28.06 0.96
N LEU A 6 -2.02 -26.85 0.42
CA LEU A 6 -1.40 -25.65 0.99
C LEU A 6 -1.90 -25.40 2.42
N ASP A 7 -0.98 -25.16 3.35
CA ASP A 7 -1.30 -24.73 4.71
C ASP A 7 -1.97 -23.34 4.66
N LYS A 8 -3.25 -23.27 5.03
CA LYS A 8 -4.09 -22.06 4.93
C LYS A 8 -3.84 -21.06 6.08
N LYS A 9 -2.59 -20.88 6.48
CA LYS A 9 -2.21 -19.83 7.44
C LYS A 9 -2.26 -18.48 6.73
N ARG A 10 -3.25 -17.67 7.09
CA ARG A 10 -3.45 -16.32 6.55
C ARG A 10 -2.76 -15.29 7.45
N LEU A 11 -2.03 -14.38 6.83
CA LEU A 11 -1.59 -13.13 7.39
C LEU A 11 -2.11 -12.01 6.51
N THR A 12 -2.56 -10.92 7.12
CA THR A 12 -2.96 -9.68 6.45
C THR A 12 -1.99 -8.58 6.85
N TYR A 13 -1.65 -7.70 5.91
CA TYR A 13 -0.64 -6.65 6.10
C TYR A 13 -1.22 -5.31 5.65
N LEU A 14 -1.34 -4.34 6.55
CA LEU A 14 -1.60 -2.96 6.17
C LEU A 14 -0.28 -2.25 5.94
N HIS A 15 -0.11 -1.73 4.72
CA HIS A 15 1.01 -0.91 4.30
C HIS A 15 0.58 0.54 4.26
N CYS A 16 1.46 1.45 4.67
CA CYS A 16 1.22 2.88 4.59
C CYS A 16 2.53 3.59 4.24
N ALA A 17 2.47 4.46 3.23
CA ALA A 17 3.61 5.27 2.82
C ALA A 17 3.14 6.63 2.29
N ASN A 18 3.95 7.66 2.49
CA ASN A 18 3.73 8.97 1.88
C ASN A 18 4.17 9.02 0.41
N LEU A 19 3.84 10.12 -0.27
CA LEU A 19 4.00 10.29 -1.71
C LEU A 19 5.47 10.24 -2.15
N ASP A 20 6.36 10.92 -1.44
CA ASP A 20 7.80 10.88 -1.74
C ASP A 20 8.52 9.60 -1.24
N GLY A 21 7.82 8.77 -0.45
CA GLY A 21 8.33 7.55 0.14
C GLY A 21 9.34 7.74 1.28
N SER A 22 9.51 8.96 1.80
CA SER A 22 10.36 9.24 2.96
C SER A 22 9.76 8.75 4.29
N ASP A 23 8.42 8.74 4.38
CA ASP A 23 7.67 8.17 5.49
C ASP A 23 7.02 6.86 5.04
N LYS A 24 7.72 5.75 5.31
CA LYS A 24 7.26 4.39 5.03
C LYS A 24 7.03 3.64 6.34
N ARG A 25 5.77 3.50 6.74
CA ARG A 25 5.37 2.96 8.05
C ARG A 25 5.70 1.48 8.18
N VAL A 26 6.02 1.03 9.40
CA VAL A 26 6.16 -0.41 9.69
C VAL A 26 4.82 -1.10 9.40
N PRO A 27 4.77 -2.18 8.59
CA PRO A 27 3.51 -2.80 8.24
C PRO A 27 2.81 -3.39 9.46
N LEU A 28 1.53 -3.04 9.63
CA LEU A 28 0.67 -3.66 10.63
C LEU A 28 0.33 -5.07 10.13
N THR A 29 0.63 -6.08 10.93
CA THR A 29 0.37 -7.49 10.60
C THR A 29 -0.80 -8.03 11.41
N ILE A 30 -1.74 -8.74 10.78
CA ILE A 30 -2.84 -9.42 11.45
C ILE A 30 -2.74 -10.93 11.19
N GLY A 31 -2.72 -11.73 12.25
CA GLY A 31 -2.80 -13.19 12.14
C GLY A 31 -3.94 -13.79 12.97
N LYS A 32 -3.97 -15.12 13.05
CA LYS A 32 -5.06 -15.84 13.73
C LYS A 32 -4.90 -15.99 15.24
N SER A 33 -3.67 -16.05 15.71
CA SER A 33 -3.36 -16.41 17.09
C SER A 33 -2.73 -15.25 17.83
N LYS A 34 -3.21 -14.96 19.04
CA LYS A 34 -2.61 -13.95 19.92
C LYS A 34 -1.11 -14.17 20.15
N LYS A 35 -0.72 -15.43 20.38
CA LYS A 35 0.66 -15.87 20.56
C LYS A 35 0.91 -17.12 19.69
N PRO A 36 1.37 -16.97 18.44
CA PRO A 36 1.79 -18.10 17.61
C PRO A 36 2.88 -18.92 18.30
N ARG A 37 2.77 -20.26 18.25
CA ARG A 37 3.75 -21.16 18.89
C ARG A 37 5.20 -20.89 18.45
N CYS A 38 5.40 -20.45 17.21
CA CYS A 38 6.73 -20.16 16.67
C CYS A 38 7.40 -18.93 17.28
N PHE A 39 6.74 -18.17 18.16
CA PHE A 39 7.37 -17.06 18.90
C PHE A 39 8.05 -17.53 20.20
N GLY A 40 7.83 -18.80 20.60
CA GLY A 40 8.39 -19.33 21.84
C GLY A 40 7.94 -18.51 23.04
N ASP A 41 8.87 -18.19 23.94
CA ASP A 41 8.56 -17.43 25.15
C ASP A 41 8.38 -15.94 24.90
N ARG A 42 8.99 -15.42 23.83
CA ARG A 42 8.94 -14.00 23.46
C ARG A 42 7.55 -13.60 22.97
N SER A 43 7.18 -12.37 23.30
CA SER A 43 6.03 -11.68 22.76
C SER A 43 6.30 -11.18 21.34
N VAL A 44 5.23 -10.85 20.62
CA VAL A 44 5.34 -10.30 19.26
C VAL A 44 6.02 -8.93 19.24
N ARG A 45 5.83 -8.14 20.31
CA ARG A 45 6.47 -6.83 20.49
C ARG A 45 7.98 -6.98 20.69
N GLU A 46 8.41 -7.98 21.45
CA GLU A 46 9.84 -8.27 21.59
C GLU A 46 10.47 -8.74 20.28
N HIS A 47 9.68 -9.28 19.35
CA HIS A 47 10.14 -9.55 17.99
C HIS A 47 10.16 -8.32 17.07
N GLY A 48 9.70 -7.16 17.55
CA GLY A 48 9.69 -5.90 16.79
C GLY A 48 8.55 -5.77 15.80
N PHE A 49 7.49 -6.59 15.92
CA PHE A 49 6.37 -6.55 14.99
C PHE A 49 5.19 -5.76 15.56
N TYR A 50 4.60 -4.93 14.70
CA TYR A 50 3.31 -4.32 14.94
C TYR A 50 2.21 -5.31 14.57
N TYR A 51 1.66 -6.01 15.56
CA TYR A 51 0.86 -7.22 15.33
C TYR A 51 -0.46 -7.24 16.10
N PHE A 52 -1.52 -7.57 15.38
CA PHE A 52 -2.85 -7.86 15.92
C PHE A 52 -3.29 -9.27 15.57
N TRP A 53 -4.38 -9.71 16.19
CA TRP A 53 -4.94 -11.02 15.92
C TRP A 53 -6.46 -11.02 16.02
N ASN A 54 -7.08 -11.87 15.21
CA ASN A 54 -8.47 -12.31 15.35
C ASN A 54 -8.64 -13.62 14.57
N GLU A 55 -9.74 -14.34 14.79
CA GLU A 55 -9.95 -15.68 14.20
C GLU A 55 -9.86 -15.72 12.67
N LYS A 56 -10.24 -14.61 12.01
CA LYS A 56 -10.26 -14.48 10.54
C LYS A 56 -8.92 -13.99 9.96
N ALA A 57 -8.08 -13.38 10.80
CA ALA A 57 -6.88 -12.64 10.42
C ALA A 57 -7.17 -11.49 9.43
N TRP A 58 -8.27 -10.75 9.60
CA TRP A 58 -8.67 -9.63 8.74
C TRP A 58 -8.65 -8.31 9.52
N MET A 59 -8.68 -7.18 8.83
CA MET A 59 -8.96 -5.92 9.51
C MET A 59 -10.38 -5.88 10.05
N VAL A 60 -10.49 -5.28 11.23
CA VAL A 60 -11.75 -4.93 11.85
C VAL A 60 -11.67 -3.48 12.31
N HIS A 61 -12.82 -2.84 12.46
CA HIS A 61 -12.90 -1.42 12.81
C HIS A 61 -12.12 -1.04 14.07
N SER A 62 -12.05 -1.92 15.08
CA SER A 62 -11.27 -1.65 16.29
C SER A 62 -9.76 -1.58 16.04
N ILE A 63 -9.22 -2.45 15.18
CA ILE A 63 -7.79 -2.41 14.80
C ILE A 63 -7.51 -1.16 13.96
N TRP A 64 -8.44 -0.81 13.05
CA TRP A 64 -8.37 0.40 12.25
C TRP A 64 -8.32 1.68 13.11
N LYS A 65 -9.22 1.81 14.10
CA LYS A 65 -9.21 2.95 15.04
C LYS A 65 -7.90 3.05 15.82
N ILE A 66 -7.33 1.92 16.25
CA ILE A 66 -6.03 1.92 16.95
C ILE A 66 -4.93 2.42 16.02
N PHE A 67 -4.88 1.92 14.78
CA PHE A 67 -3.91 2.38 13.78
C PHE A 67 -4.01 3.90 13.54
N LEU A 68 -5.21 4.43 13.33
CA LEU A 68 -5.42 5.87 13.10
C LEU A 68 -5.04 6.70 14.33
N SER A 69 -5.38 6.24 15.54
CA SER A 69 -5.04 6.95 16.78
C SER A 69 -3.53 7.01 16.98
N GLU A 70 -2.82 5.90 16.76
CA GLU A 70 -1.36 5.86 16.87
C GLU A 70 -0.68 6.72 15.79
N LEU A 71 -1.19 6.70 14.55
CA LEU A 71 -0.71 7.55 13.48
C LEU A 71 -0.92 9.04 13.80
N ASN A 72 -2.10 9.42 14.30
CA ASN A 72 -2.41 10.79 14.71
C ASN A 72 -1.47 11.27 15.81
N GLU A 73 -1.23 10.45 16.84
CA GLU A 73 -0.29 10.79 17.91
C GLU A 73 1.15 10.94 17.40
N ASP A 74 1.57 10.10 16.45
CA ASP A 74 2.88 10.24 15.81
C ASP A 74 2.98 11.54 15.00
N MET A 75 1.92 11.94 14.30
CA MET A 75 1.88 13.21 13.56
C MET A 75 1.86 14.42 14.51
N ARG A 76 1.10 14.35 15.62
CA ARG A 76 1.12 15.35 16.70
C ARG A 76 2.52 15.57 17.26
N ARG A 77 3.24 14.49 17.59
CA ARG A 77 4.61 14.57 18.12
C ARG A 77 5.59 15.20 17.13
N GLN A 78 5.35 15.02 15.84
CA GLN A 78 6.15 15.61 14.77
C GLN A 78 5.69 17.01 14.37
N ASN A 79 4.60 17.51 14.94
CA ASN A 79 3.92 18.73 14.49
C ASN A 79 3.62 18.73 12.98
N ARG A 80 3.22 17.56 12.45
CA ARG A 80 2.87 17.36 11.04
C ARG A 80 1.36 17.21 10.91
N HIS A 81 0.82 17.64 9.78
CA HIS A 81 -0.56 17.36 9.38
C HIS A 81 -0.50 16.57 8.07
N ILE A 82 -1.30 15.52 7.95
CA ILE A 82 -1.30 14.69 6.74
C ILE A 82 -2.71 14.45 6.22
N LEU A 83 -2.82 14.30 4.91
CA LEU A 83 -3.95 13.72 4.20
C LEU A 83 -3.68 12.22 4.01
N LEU A 84 -4.54 11.39 4.58
CA LEU A 84 -4.47 9.92 4.49
C LEU A 84 -5.56 9.40 3.55
N LEU A 85 -5.15 8.90 2.40
CA LEU A 85 -6.02 8.25 1.42
C LEU A 85 -6.17 6.77 1.74
N CYS A 86 -7.41 6.28 1.86
CA CYS A 86 -7.71 4.86 2.09
C CYS A 86 -8.82 4.34 1.17
N ASP A 87 -8.93 3.03 1.02
CA ASP A 87 -10.07 2.41 0.36
C ASP A 87 -11.38 2.60 1.18
N ASN A 88 -12.53 2.41 0.53
CA ASN A 88 -13.85 2.53 1.15
C ASN A 88 -14.36 1.21 1.76
N ALA A 89 -13.47 0.36 2.31
CA ALA A 89 -13.89 -0.88 2.96
C ALA A 89 -14.74 -0.58 4.22
N PRO A 90 -15.76 -1.42 4.54
CA PRO A 90 -16.59 -1.23 5.72
C PRO A 90 -15.83 -1.18 7.05
N SER A 91 -14.63 -1.78 7.12
CA SER A 91 -13.75 -1.73 8.28
C SER A 91 -13.08 -0.37 8.48
N HIS A 92 -12.98 0.45 7.44
CA HIS A 92 -12.26 1.73 7.44
C HIS A 92 -13.13 2.93 7.79
N LYS A 93 -14.34 2.70 8.32
CA LYS A 93 -15.17 3.77 8.88
C LYS A 93 -14.38 4.58 9.91
N HIS A 94 -14.50 5.89 9.85
CA HIS A 94 -13.83 6.85 10.71
C HIS A 94 -14.66 8.13 10.81
N ASP A 95 -14.35 8.95 11.80
CA ASP A 95 -14.83 10.33 11.92
C ASP A 95 -13.59 11.23 11.94
N ASN A 96 -13.52 12.19 11.02
CA ASN A 96 -12.36 13.09 10.95
C ASN A 96 -12.25 13.99 12.19
N SER A 97 -13.35 14.22 12.93
CA SER A 97 -13.31 14.99 14.17
C SER A 97 -12.61 14.28 15.33
N ASP A 98 -12.42 12.96 15.24
CA ASP A 98 -11.66 12.17 16.22
C ASP A 98 -10.14 12.45 16.17
N TYR A 99 -9.64 13.10 15.11
CA TYR A 99 -8.20 13.22 14.85
C TYR A 99 -7.78 14.66 14.53
N SER A 100 -6.74 15.14 15.21
CA SER A 100 -6.30 16.54 15.09
C SER A 100 -5.28 16.79 13.97
N ASN A 101 -4.51 15.77 13.59
CA ASN A 101 -3.34 15.90 12.72
C ASN A 101 -3.39 14.99 11.49
N ILE A 102 -4.43 14.17 11.37
CA ILE A 102 -4.69 13.38 10.18
C ILE A 102 -6.08 13.72 9.67
N ARG A 103 -6.17 14.04 8.38
CA ARG A 103 -7.42 14.07 7.64
C ARG A 103 -7.49 12.82 6.80
N ILE A 104 -8.53 12.02 6.98
CA ILE A 104 -8.72 10.79 6.23
C ILE A 104 -9.74 11.03 5.13
N GLU A 105 -9.42 10.63 3.91
CA GLU A 105 -10.34 10.66 2.76
C GLU A 105 -10.44 9.27 2.15
N SER A 106 -11.67 8.75 2.09
CA SER A 106 -11.96 7.47 1.44
C SER A 106 -12.05 7.65 -0.07
N MET A 107 -11.34 6.81 -0.81
CA MET A 107 -11.47 6.77 -2.27
C MET A 107 -12.85 6.28 -2.67
N MET A 108 -13.42 6.88 -3.72
CA MET A 108 -14.71 6.44 -4.25
C MET A 108 -14.67 4.95 -4.67
N PRO A 109 -15.80 4.23 -4.59
CA PRO A 109 -15.91 2.91 -5.21
C PRO A 109 -15.50 2.98 -6.68
N ASN A 110 -14.78 1.96 -7.17
CA ASN A 110 -14.36 1.76 -8.56
C ASN A 110 -13.18 2.61 -9.09
N VAL A 111 -12.84 3.75 -8.47
CA VAL A 111 -11.62 4.52 -8.88
C VAL A 111 -10.36 4.02 -8.20
N THR A 112 -10.48 3.15 -7.19
CA THR A 112 -9.37 2.63 -6.39
C THR A 112 -8.31 1.95 -7.25
N ALA A 113 -8.70 1.15 -8.25
CA ALA A 113 -7.72 0.48 -9.11
C ALA A 113 -6.90 1.46 -9.97
N TRP A 114 -7.43 2.65 -10.23
CA TRP A 114 -6.83 3.67 -11.10
C TRP A 114 -6.02 4.69 -10.30
N LEU A 115 -6.56 5.13 -9.16
CA LEU A 115 -6.00 6.23 -8.37
C LEU A 115 -5.21 5.76 -7.14
N GLN A 116 -5.30 4.50 -6.71
CA GLN A 116 -4.64 4.06 -5.47
C GLN A 116 -3.17 3.67 -5.72
N PRO A 117 -2.19 4.46 -5.27
CA PRO A 117 -0.76 4.20 -5.52
C PRO A 117 -0.29 2.85 -4.98
N MET A 118 -0.90 2.39 -3.87
CA MET A 118 -0.61 1.07 -3.33
C MET A 118 -0.93 -0.05 -4.33
N ASP A 119 -2.04 0.06 -5.05
CA ASP A 119 -2.42 -0.86 -6.13
C ASP A 119 -1.70 -0.53 -7.45
N GLY A 120 -1.28 0.72 -7.65
CA GLY A 120 -0.45 1.21 -8.77
C GLY A 120 1.00 0.69 -8.80
N GLY A 121 1.34 -0.29 -7.96
CA GLY A 121 2.58 -1.09 -8.08
C GLY A 121 3.40 -1.25 -6.81
N ILE A 122 3.12 -0.50 -5.74
CA ILE A 122 3.86 -0.62 -4.46
C ILE A 122 3.67 -2.03 -3.88
N ILE A 123 2.42 -2.50 -3.78
CA ILE A 123 2.10 -3.83 -3.26
C ILE A 123 2.62 -4.92 -4.19
N ALA A 124 2.59 -4.71 -5.52
CA ALA A 124 3.16 -5.64 -6.48
C ALA A 124 4.67 -5.80 -6.29
N SER A 125 5.39 -4.68 -6.10
CA SER A 125 6.82 -4.65 -5.79
C SER A 125 7.13 -5.37 -4.48
N TRP A 126 6.37 -5.09 -3.41
CA TRP A 126 6.52 -5.80 -2.14
C TRP A 126 6.31 -7.31 -2.28
N LYS A 127 5.24 -7.75 -2.96
CA LYS A 127 4.97 -9.17 -3.23
C LYS A 127 6.11 -9.82 -4.02
N ALA A 128 6.69 -9.13 -5.01
CA ALA A 128 7.84 -9.61 -5.76
C ALA A 128 9.09 -9.77 -4.86
N GLN A 129 9.36 -8.78 -4.01
CA GLN A 129 10.45 -8.81 -3.03
C GLN A 129 10.30 -9.94 -2.01
N TYR A 130 9.07 -10.22 -1.56
CA TYR A 130 8.75 -11.34 -0.68
C TYR A 130 9.02 -12.67 -1.37
N ARG A 131 8.44 -12.88 -2.58
CA ARG A 131 8.62 -14.11 -3.35
C ARG A 131 10.09 -14.41 -3.64
N ARG A 132 10.86 -13.40 -4.03
CA ARG A 132 12.30 -13.54 -4.28
C ARG A 132 13.05 -14.07 -3.05
N ARG A 133 12.78 -13.50 -1.87
CA ARG A 133 13.39 -13.95 -0.61
C ARG A 133 12.93 -15.33 -0.19
N PHE A 134 11.65 -15.63 -0.36
CA PHE A 134 11.09 -16.94 -0.07
C PHE A 134 11.75 -18.03 -0.91
N ILE A 135 11.90 -17.80 -2.23
CA ILE A 135 12.58 -18.72 -3.14
C ILE A 135 14.07 -18.87 -2.77
N ARG A 136 14.77 -17.75 -2.49
CA ARG A 136 16.18 -17.81 -2.05
C ARG A 136 16.33 -18.67 -0.80
N ARG A 137 15.49 -18.47 0.22
CA ARG A 137 15.48 -19.30 1.43
C ARG A 137 15.26 -20.78 1.11
N ALA A 138 14.35 -21.10 0.19
CA ALA A 138 14.10 -22.49 -0.20
C ALA A 138 15.33 -23.12 -0.87
N LEU A 139 16.03 -22.38 -1.75
CA LEU A 139 17.28 -22.82 -2.37
C LEU A 139 18.40 -23.03 -1.32
N ASP A 140 18.55 -22.12 -0.36
CA ASP A 140 19.55 -22.24 0.70
C ASP A 140 19.31 -23.50 1.55
N ARG A 141 18.04 -23.80 1.88
CA ARG A 141 17.67 -25.01 2.61
C ARG A 141 17.92 -26.28 1.80
N ASN A 142 17.67 -26.26 0.49
CA ASN A 142 18.03 -27.37 -0.39
C ASN A 142 19.56 -27.60 -0.39
N GLY A 143 20.35 -26.53 -0.44
CA GLY A 143 21.81 -26.62 -0.29
C GLY A 143 22.29 -27.18 1.06
N GLN A 144 21.48 -27.05 2.10
CA GLN A 144 21.71 -27.64 3.43
C GLN A 144 21.22 -29.10 3.55
N GLY A 145 20.75 -29.71 2.46
CA GLY A 145 20.27 -31.11 2.46
C GLY A 145 18.87 -31.29 3.05
N VAL A 146 18.08 -30.22 3.20
CA VAL A 146 16.67 -30.32 3.58
C VAL A 146 15.89 -30.96 2.43
N GLN A 147 15.07 -31.98 2.74
CA GLN A 147 14.23 -32.68 1.77
C GLN A 147 13.29 -31.73 1.01
N ALA A 148 13.04 -32.03 -0.27
CA ALA A 148 12.28 -31.19 -1.19
C ALA A 148 10.87 -30.87 -0.69
N GLU A 149 10.23 -31.80 0.00
CA GLU A 149 8.88 -31.64 0.58
C GLU A 149 8.87 -30.62 1.73
N ALA A 150 10.00 -30.48 2.43
CA ALA A 150 10.14 -29.62 3.59
C ALA A 150 10.79 -28.27 3.26
N MET A 151 11.42 -28.10 2.08
CA MET A 151 12.18 -26.89 1.72
C MET A 151 11.33 -25.62 1.73
N TYR A 152 10.06 -25.73 1.33
CA TYR A 152 9.09 -24.63 1.29
C TYR A 152 8.39 -24.37 2.62
N ASN A 153 8.57 -25.23 3.63
CA ASN A 153 7.99 -25.00 4.95
C ASN A 153 8.50 -23.69 5.54
N ILE A 154 7.57 -22.90 6.06
CA ILE A 154 7.84 -21.61 6.68
C ILE A 154 6.96 -21.43 7.91
N THR A 155 7.58 -20.99 9.00
CA THR A 155 6.85 -20.59 10.21
C THR A 155 6.25 -19.19 10.04
N GLN A 156 5.24 -18.85 10.85
CA GLN A 156 4.68 -17.49 10.83
C GLN A 156 5.76 -16.44 11.16
N LEU A 157 6.66 -16.73 12.09
CA LEU A 157 7.76 -15.83 12.45
C LEU A 157 8.69 -15.55 11.26
N GLU A 158 9.10 -16.60 10.52
CA GLU A 158 9.92 -16.44 9.32
C GLU A 158 9.16 -15.67 8.23
N ALA A 159 7.88 -15.98 8.01
CA ALA A 159 7.06 -15.27 7.02
C ALA A 159 6.98 -13.76 7.35
N MET A 160 6.74 -13.40 8.61
CA MET A 160 6.71 -12.00 9.05
C MET A 160 8.07 -11.31 8.90
N ARG A 161 9.19 -12.01 9.15
CA ARG A 161 10.54 -11.47 8.90
C ARG A 161 10.79 -11.22 7.41
N LEU A 162 10.40 -12.16 6.54
CA LEU A 162 10.51 -11.99 5.09
C LEU A 162 9.64 -10.84 4.59
N ALA A 163 8.42 -10.70 5.12
CA ALA A 163 7.50 -9.61 4.81
C ALA A 163 8.09 -8.24 5.18
N LEU A 164 8.63 -8.11 6.39
CA LEU A 164 9.28 -6.88 6.83
C LEU A 164 10.50 -6.55 5.96
N SER A 165 11.40 -7.50 5.72
CA SER A 165 12.56 -7.29 4.85
C SER A 165 12.17 -6.97 3.39
N ALA A 166 11.07 -7.56 2.91
CA ALA A 166 10.54 -7.24 1.59
C ALA A 166 10.02 -5.81 1.53
N TRP A 167 9.38 -5.34 2.61
CA TRP A 167 8.90 -3.96 2.72
C TRP A 167 10.04 -2.97 2.79
N ASP A 168 11.08 -3.25 3.57
CA ASP A 168 12.28 -2.41 3.65
C ASP A 168 12.93 -2.21 2.27
N ALA A 169 12.88 -3.22 1.41
CA ALA A 169 13.44 -3.17 0.05
C ALA A 169 12.56 -2.47 -0.99
N VAL A 170 11.31 -2.11 -0.67
CA VAL A 170 10.54 -1.19 -1.52
C VAL A 170 11.14 0.20 -1.37
N THR A 171 11.77 0.72 -2.41
CA THR A 171 12.51 1.99 -2.33
C THR A 171 11.58 3.19 -2.39
N PRO A 172 11.98 4.36 -1.85
CA PRO A 172 11.25 5.61 -2.04
C PRO A 172 11.01 5.93 -3.52
N GLN A 173 12.00 5.66 -4.38
CA GLN A 173 11.88 5.83 -5.82
C GLN A 173 10.76 4.97 -6.44
N THR A 174 10.60 3.72 -5.96
CA THR A 174 9.49 2.86 -6.38
C THR A 174 8.15 3.45 -5.97
N ILE A 175 8.04 3.95 -4.75
CA ILE A 175 6.82 4.59 -4.23
C ILE A 175 6.47 5.80 -5.09
N GLN A 176 7.40 6.74 -5.28
CA GLN A 176 7.22 7.93 -6.12
C GLN A 176 6.81 7.59 -7.56
N ASN A 177 7.40 6.56 -8.16
CA ASN A 177 7.04 6.11 -9.50
C ASN A 177 5.57 5.64 -9.56
N CYS A 178 5.10 4.91 -8.54
CA CYS A 178 3.72 4.46 -8.45
C CYS A 178 2.75 5.62 -8.23
N TRP A 179 3.11 6.61 -7.41
CA TRP A 179 2.31 7.83 -7.24
C TRP A 179 2.18 8.64 -8.54
N ARG A 180 3.28 8.81 -9.28
CA ARG A 180 3.25 9.43 -10.61
C ARG A 180 2.43 8.63 -11.63
N HIS A 181 2.48 7.30 -11.55
CA HIS A 181 1.74 6.44 -12.46
C HIS A 181 0.23 6.60 -12.34
N VAL A 182 -0.29 6.77 -11.12
CA VAL A 182 -1.74 6.94 -10.86
C VAL A 182 -2.24 8.38 -11.08
N GLY A 183 -1.38 9.31 -11.53
CA GLY A 183 -1.77 10.66 -11.93
C GLY A 183 -2.12 11.62 -10.78
N LEU A 184 -1.92 11.22 -9.51
CA LEU A 184 -2.19 12.06 -8.34
C LEU A 184 -1.09 13.11 -8.06
N VAL A 185 -0.03 13.13 -8.86
CA VAL A 185 1.09 14.07 -8.74
C VAL A 185 1.31 14.73 -10.10
N PRO A 186 1.40 16.08 -10.19
CA PRO A 186 1.72 16.74 -11.44
C PRO A 186 3.01 16.18 -12.02
N SER A 187 3.00 15.76 -13.29
CA SER A 187 4.24 15.47 -13.99
C SER A 187 5.02 16.78 -14.10
N ALA A 188 6.32 16.76 -13.79
CA ALA A 188 7.17 17.93 -14.02
C ALA A 188 7.01 18.37 -15.50
N PRO A 189 6.93 19.68 -15.79
CA PRO A 189 6.74 20.14 -17.16
C PRO A 189 7.86 19.57 -18.02
N ALA A 190 7.50 18.83 -19.06
CA ALA A 190 8.44 18.33 -20.05
C ALA A 190 9.25 19.52 -20.57
N PHE A 191 10.57 19.41 -20.53
CA PHE A 191 11.44 20.38 -21.21
C PHE A 191 10.94 20.52 -22.65
N SER A 192 10.63 21.77 -23.02
CA SER A 192 10.04 22.15 -24.29
C SER A 192 10.92 21.71 -25.46
N HIS A 193 10.60 20.58 -26.08
CA HIS A 193 10.93 20.38 -27.49
C HIS A 193 9.86 21.06 -28.33
N PRO A 194 10.25 21.78 -29.40
CA PRO A 194 9.28 22.43 -30.28
C PRO A 194 8.42 21.34 -30.96
N PRO A 195 7.11 21.57 -31.11
CA PRO A 195 6.21 20.58 -31.66
C PRO A 195 6.54 20.31 -33.13
N PRO A 196 6.47 19.06 -33.61
CA PRO A 196 6.49 18.78 -35.04
C PRO A 196 5.25 19.41 -35.72
N PRO A 197 5.28 19.63 -37.05
CA PRO A 197 4.23 20.35 -37.75
C PRO A 197 2.89 19.62 -37.61
N VAL A 198 1.87 20.37 -37.20
CA VAL A 198 0.51 19.89 -36.99
C VAL A 198 -0.11 19.52 -38.35
N LEU A 199 -0.39 18.23 -38.56
CA LEU A 199 -1.41 17.80 -39.51
C LEU A 199 -2.75 17.78 -38.76
N SER A 200 -3.73 18.48 -39.29
CA SER A 200 -5.01 18.77 -38.68
C SER A 200 -5.90 17.52 -38.55
N GLU A 201 -6.18 17.07 -37.31
CA GLU A 201 -7.32 16.19 -36.94
C GLU A 201 -7.79 16.48 -35.50
N PRO A 202 -9.04 16.12 -35.14
CA PRO A 202 -9.79 16.81 -34.08
C PRO A 202 -9.48 16.33 -32.66
N ALA A 203 -9.78 17.22 -31.70
CA ALA A 203 -9.56 17.05 -30.27
C ALA A 203 -10.35 15.87 -29.66
N ASN A 204 -9.61 14.96 -29.03
CA ASN A 204 -9.93 14.17 -27.81
C ASN A 204 -9.29 12.79 -27.87
N TYR A 205 -7.98 12.66 -27.65
CA TYR A 205 -7.32 11.35 -27.53
C TYR A 205 -6.12 11.41 -26.57
N PHE A 206 -6.07 10.45 -25.64
CA PHE A 206 -4.90 10.15 -24.79
C PHE A 206 -4.65 8.63 -24.93
N GLU A 207 -3.43 8.24 -25.31
CA GLU A 207 -3.01 6.82 -25.43
C GLU A 207 -2.49 6.29 -24.09
N ASP A 208 -2.87 5.08 -23.72
CA ASP A 208 -2.30 4.36 -22.58
C ASP A 208 -1.13 3.43 -22.97
N MET A 209 -0.43 2.86 -21.97
CA MET A 209 0.80 2.07 -22.12
C MET A 209 0.64 0.78 -22.96
N TYR A 210 -0.58 0.39 -23.32
CA TYR A 210 -0.86 -0.81 -24.13
C TYR A 210 -1.48 -0.50 -25.49
N GLY A 211 -1.64 0.77 -25.85
CA GLY A 211 -2.17 1.18 -27.16
C GLY A 211 -3.64 0.81 -27.37
N TYR A 212 -4.43 0.73 -26.30
CA TYR A 212 -5.87 0.53 -26.40
C TYR A 212 -6.62 1.84 -26.16
N GLU A 213 -7.56 2.16 -27.04
CA GLU A 213 -8.49 3.27 -26.85
C GLU A 213 -9.43 2.96 -25.67
N VAL A 214 -9.40 3.81 -24.64
CA VAL A 214 -10.33 3.73 -23.50
C VAL A 214 -11.20 4.98 -23.51
N SER A 215 -12.50 4.81 -23.74
CA SER A 215 -13.49 5.88 -23.57
C SER A 215 -13.87 6.00 -22.10
N LEU A 216 -13.65 7.18 -21.52
CA LEU A 216 -14.19 7.53 -20.20
C LEU A 216 -15.70 7.83 -20.35
N SER A 217 -16.51 7.33 -19.42
CA SER A 217 -17.93 7.72 -19.37
C SER A 217 -18.06 9.18 -18.91
N GLU A 218 -19.15 9.85 -19.28
CA GLU A 218 -19.43 11.22 -18.78
C GLU A 218 -19.51 11.27 -17.25
N GLU A 219 -19.91 10.17 -16.60
CA GLU A 219 -19.88 10.03 -15.13
C GLU A 219 -18.45 9.97 -14.58
N ASP A 220 -17.56 9.21 -15.21
CA ASP A 220 -16.15 9.11 -14.80
C ASP A 220 -15.41 10.44 -15.01
N ALA A 221 -15.68 11.13 -16.12
CA ALA A 221 -15.13 12.45 -16.42
C ALA A 221 -15.66 13.52 -15.44
N ALA A 222 -16.96 13.48 -15.11
CA ALA A 222 -17.55 14.38 -14.12
C ALA A 222 -17.06 14.10 -12.69
N ALA A 223 -16.77 12.85 -12.35
CA ALA A 223 -16.18 12.45 -11.07
C ALA A 223 -14.72 12.92 -10.94
N LEU A 224 -13.94 12.90 -12.03
CA LEU A 224 -12.58 13.48 -12.06
C LEU A 224 -12.63 15.01 -11.94
N ALA A 225 -13.60 15.67 -12.57
CA ALA A 225 -13.79 17.11 -12.46
C ALA A 225 -14.21 17.58 -11.04
N GLN A 226 -14.74 16.69 -10.19
CA GLN A 226 -15.03 16.98 -8.78
C GLN A 226 -13.75 17.09 -7.92
N PHE A 227 -12.61 16.56 -8.39
CA PHE A 227 -11.30 16.79 -7.75
C PHE A 227 -10.64 18.12 -8.19
N ASP A 228 -11.15 18.74 -9.27
CA ASP A 228 -10.69 20.06 -9.78
C ASP A 228 -11.48 21.24 -9.18
N VAL A 229 -12.41 20.98 -8.26
CA VAL A 229 -13.12 22.04 -7.53
C VAL A 229 -12.15 22.65 -6.51
N PRO A 230 -11.86 23.96 -6.54
CA PRO A 230 -11.02 24.59 -5.53
C PRO A 230 -11.72 24.50 -4.18
N PHE A 231 -11.28 23.57 -3.33
CA PHE A 231 -11.69 23.53 -1.93
C PHE A 231 -10.84 24.54 -1.17
N GLU A 232 -11.45 25.31 -0.26
CA GLU A 232 -10.70 26.14 0.69
C GLU A 232 -9.94 25.21 1.64
N THR A 233 -8.73 24.84 1.22
CA THR A 233 -7.71 24.32 2.11
C THR A 233 -7.02 25.52 2.74
N GLU A 234 -6.70 25.46 4.03
CA GLU A 234 -5.77 26.43 4.65
C GLU A 234 -4.31 26.28 4.11
N GLY A 235 -4.12 25.71 2.92
CA GLY A 235 -2.82 25.50 2.26
C GLY A 235 -2.82 24.35 1.23
N VAL A 236 -1.81 24.33 0.36
CA VAL A 236 -1.53 23.22 -0.57
C VAL A 236 -0.82 22.11 0.21
N TRP A 237 -1.38 20.89 0.27
CA TRP A 237 -0.70 19.73 0.87
C TRP A 237 0.54 19.37 0.04
N THR A 238 1.66 19.17 0.72
CA THR A 238 2.96 18.81 0.12
C THR A 238 3.10 17.30 -0.09
N ASP A 239 4.08 16.89 -0.90
CA ASP A 239 4.47 15.48 -1.11
C ASP A 239 4.81 14.74 0.21
N LEU A 240 5.19 15.48 1.26
CA LEU A 240 5.45 14.93 2.60
C LEU A 240 4.17 14.64 3.39
N GLU A 241 3.05 15.21 2.98
CA GLU A 241 1.79 15.27 3.73
C GLU A 241 0.70 14.39 3.13
N ILE A 242 0.88 13.88 1.91
CA ILE A 242 -0.04 12.92 1.30
C ILE A 242 0.46 11.50 1.55
N ALA A 243 -0.35 10.68 2.22
CA ALA A 243 -0.09 9.26 2.45
C ALA A 243 -1.22 8.39 1.94
N ASN A 244 -0.89 7.19 1.46
CA ASN A 244 -1.87 6.19 1.07
C ASN A 244 -1.64 4.91 1.86
N LEU A 245 -2.72 4.16 2.09
CA LEU A 245 -2.66 2.83 2.69
C LEU A 245 -3.48 1.80 1.91
N TYR A 246 -3.04 0.55 2.04
CA TYR A 246 -3.75 -0.60 1.51
C TYR A 246 -3.46 -1.86 2.34
N MET A 247 -4.36 -2.84 2.23
CA MET A 247 -4.39 -4.06 3.02
C MET A 247 -4.56 -5.35 2.22
#